data_AF-A0A0T5ZLK1-F1
#
_entry.id   AF-A0A0T5ZLK1-F1
#
_cell.length_a   1.000
_cell.length_b   1.000
_cell.length_c   1.000
_cell.angle_alpha   90.00
_cell.angle_beta   90.00
_cell.angle_gamma   90.00
#
_symmetry.space_group_name_H-M   'P 1'
#
loop_
_entity.id
_entity.type
_entity.pdbx_description
1 polymer ?
#
loop_
_entity_poly.entity_id
_entity_poly.type
_entity_poly.pdbx_seq_one_letter_code
_entity_poly.pdbx_strand_id
1 'polypeptide(L)'
;MGTRPHVNLAVAIAVVIAVVIALACTGPPGVGSSTPGPSSTSTGSAPTDAPIGIATPIPTSRAEAGLGPNGPTESATVVRVIDGDTIVVDRGRGEEKLRYIGIDTPETVKPGSPVEWMGPEASAANKALVAGRHVTMEKDVSENDRFGRLLRYVWLQRPEGWLMVNLELVRTGFAAVSTYPPDVKYVDLLLAAQRDAREAGAGLWGEQPEPMRTPTPTASTATTTASAARRRRAPGPVLG
;
A
#
# COMPACT_ATOMS: atom_id res chain seq x y z
N MET A 1 21.61 15.85 69.95
CA MET A 1 22.49 14.66 70.01
C MET A 1 21.75 13.48 69.40
N GLY A 2 22.37 12.75 68.46
CA GLY A 2 21.80 11.56 67.79
C GLY A 2 21.82 11.68 66.27
N THR A 3 23.00 11.68 65.64
CA THR A 3 23.56 10.53 64.88
C THR A 3 22.74 10.08 63.65
N ARG A 4 23.13 10.62 62.47
CA ARG A 4 23.62 9.93 61.23
C ARG A 4 22.87 8.67 60.72
N PRO A 5 23.12 8.19 59.48
CA PRO A 5 23.25 8.84 58.17
C PRO A 5 22.53 8.03 57.06
N HIS A 6 22.69 8.49 55.81
CA HIS A 6 22.37 7.86 54.53
C HIS A 6 22.56 6.35 54.43
N VAL A 7 21.65 5.70 53.68
CA VAL A 7 21.93 4.41 53.03
C VAL A 7 21.52 4.52 51.55
N ASN A 8 22.51 4.81 50.69
CA ASN A 8 22.48 4.35 49.31
C ASN A 8 22.80 2.86 49.34
N LEU A 9 21.95 2.01 48.75
CA LEU A 9 22.34 0.62 48.47
C LEU A 9 21.91 0.24 47.06
N ALA A 10 22.80 0.52 46.12
CA ALA A 10 22.87 -0.16 44.84
C ALA A 10 23.47 -1.56 45.07
N VAL A 11 22.68 -2.61 44.80
CA VAL A 11 23.11 -4.00 44.55
C VAL A 11 22.03 -4.58 43.62
N ALA A 12 22.24 -4.63 42.30
CA ALA A 12 22.84 -5.74 41.55
C ALA A 12 22.08 -7.08 41.71
N ILE A 13 21.56 -7.63 40.59
CA ILE A 13 21.40 -9.05 40.20
C ILE A 13 20.67 -8.99 38.83
N ALA A 14 21.34 -9.03 37.68
CA ALA A 14 22.02 -10.16 37.03
C ALA A 14 21.05 -11.27 36.54
N VAL A 15 20.83 -11.28 35.22
CA VAL A 15 20.82 -12.44 34.28
C VAL A 15 19.88 -13.61 34.60
N VAL A 16 18.89 -13.87 33.72
CA VAL A 16 18.76 -15.15 32.98
C VAL A 16 17.99 -14.91 31.67
N ILE A 17 18.72 -14.83 30.56
CA ILE A 17 18.22 -15.17 29.22
C ILE A 17 18.61 -16.64 29.03
N ALA A 18 17.63 -17.53 28.89
CA ALA A 18 17.86 -18.92 28.49
C ALA A 18 16.96 -19.24 27.30
N VAL A 19 17.63 -19.27 26.16
CA VAL A 19 17.19 -19.73 24.84
C VAL A 19 16.81 -21.21 24.92
N VAL A 20 15.59 -21.56 24.47
CA VAL A 20 15.17 -22.96 24.27
C VAL A 20 15.29 -23.27 22.78
N ILE A 21 16.32 -24.03 22.42
CA ILE A 21 16.56 -24.63 21.10
C ILE A 21 16.45 -26.15 21.23
N ALA A 22 15.97 -26.77 20.15
CA ALA A 22 16.02 -28.19 19.77
C ALA A 22 14.86 -29.09 20.23
N LEU A 23 13.87 -29.24 19.34
CA LEU A 23 13.29 -30.56 19.09
C LEU A 23 13.81 -31.07 17.75
N ALA A 24 14.66 -32.10 17.83
CA ALA A 24 15.02 -32.97 16.73
C ALA A 24 13.91 -34.03 16.58
N CYS A 25 13.26 -34.08 15.42
CA CYS A 25 12.47 -35.22 14.99
C CYS A 25 13.21 -35.92 13.86
N THR A 26 13.77 -37.08 14.22
CA THR A 26 14.33 -38.10 13.35
C THR A 26 13.26 -38.69 12.43
N GLY A 27 13.54 -38.77 11.12
CA GLY A 27 12.72 -39.51 10.16
C GLY A 27 13.16 -40.97 10.00
N PRO A 28 12.36 -41.79 9.29
CA PRO A 28 12.87 -42.95 8.58
C PRO A 28 12.67 -42.86 7.05
N PRO A 29 13.41 -43.64 6.25
CA PRO A 29 13.52 -43.49 4.80
C PRO A 29 12.38 -44.21 4.05
N GLY A 30 11.80 -43.53 3.06
CA GLY A 30 10.90 -44.10 2.06
C GLY A 30 11.59 -44.20 0.69
N VAL A 31 11.59 -45.40 0.12
CA VAL A 31 12.27 -45.82 -1.11
C VAL A 31 11.27 -45.88 -2.27
N GLY A 32 11.74 -45.56 -3.49
CA GLY A 32 11.15 -45.96 -4.77
C GLY A 32 10.55 -44.79 -5.58
N SER A 33 11.19 -44.24 -6.63
CA SER A 33 11.61 -44.77 -7.94
C SER A 33 10.60 -44.45 -9.06
N SER A 34 11.03 -43.59 -10.02
CA SER A 34 10.79 -43.69 -11.49
C SER A 34 9.34 -43.43 -11.98
N THR A 35 8.96 -42.61 -12.96
CA THR A 35 9.51 -42.13 -14.26
C THR A 35 8.51 -41.09 -14.83
N PRO A 36 8.91 -40.13 -15.68
CA PRO A 36 8.00 -39.17 -16.33
C PRO A 36 7.46 -39.67 -17.70
N GLY A 37 6.29 -39.20 -18.12
CA GLY A 37 5.77 -39.39 -19.47
C GLY A 37 4.52 -38.55 -19.80
N PRO A 38 4.32 -38.13 -21.07
CA PRO A 38 3.75 -36.82 -21.44
C PRO A 38 2.32 -36.88 -22.01
N SER A 39 1.75 -35.70 -22.29
CA SER A 39 0.77 -35.32 -23.34
C SER A 39 -0.28 -34.36 -22.75
N SER A 40 -0.27 -33.05 -23.05
CA SER A 40 -0.71 -32.44 -24.31
C SER A 40 -2.14 -32.81 -24.69
N THR A 41 -3.10 -31.97 -24.32
CA THR A 41 -4.33 -31.79 -25.12
C THR A 41 -4.66 -30.31 -25.15
N SER A 42 -4.26 -29.68 -26.25
CA SER A 42 -4.78 -28.44 -26.76
C SER A 42 -6.18 -28.70 -27.34
N THR A 43 -7.19 -27.99 -26.84
CA THR A 43 -8.45 -27.78 -27.59
C THR A 43 -8.65 -26.29 -27.74
N GLY A 44 -8.73 -25.85 -28.99
CA GLY A 44 -8.76 -24.46 -29.40
C GLY A 44 -10.07 -23.74 -29.15
N SER A 45 -9.90 -22.44 -28.98
CA SER A 45 -10.74 -21.27 -29.28
C SER A 45 -12.15 -21.49 -29.87
N ALA A 46 -13.10 -20.79 -29.26
CA ALA A 46 -13.98 -19.87 -30.00
C ALA A 46 -14.34 -18.65 -29.10
N PRO A 47 -14.34 -17.43 -29.65
CA PRO A 47 -14.65 -16.21 -28.92
C PRO A 47 -16.16 -16.03 -28.81
N THR A 48 -16.65 -15.68 -27.63
CA THR A 48 -17.99 -15.11 -27.46
C THR A 48 -17.81 -13.72 -26.89
N ASP A 49 -18.32 -12.73 -27.62
CA ASP A 49 -18.55 -11.36 -27.15
C ASP A 49 -19.32 -11.43 -25.82
N ALA A 50 -18.59 -11.34 -24.71
CA ALA A 50 -19.16 -11.13 -23.40
C ALA A 50 -19.05 -9.64 -23.08
N PRO A 51 -20.16 -8.97 -22.73
CA PRO A 51 -20.14 -7.56 -22.39
C PRO A 51 -19.25 -7.32 -21.16
N ILE A 52 -18.50 -6.21 -21.18
CA ILE A 52 -17.67 -5.70 -20.09
C ILE A 52 -18.45 -5.81 -18.78
N GLY A 53 -18.01 -6.74 -17.93
CA GLY A 53 -18.63 -7.04 -16.65
C GLY A 53 -18.55 -5.84 -15.73
N ILE A 54 -19.70 -5.26 -15.43
CA ILE A 54 -19.90 -4.33 -14.33
C ILE A 54 -19.56 -5.13 -13.07
N ALA A 55 -18.54 -4.71 -12.31
CA ALA A 55 -18.07 -5.39 -11.12
C ALA A 55 -19.25 -5.72 -10.19
N THR A 56 -19.53 -7.01 -10.03
CA THR A 56 -20.52 -7.50 -9.07
C THR A 56 -20.11 -7.02 -7.68
N PRO A 57 -20.99 -6.35 -6.90
CA PRO A 57 -20.66 -6.00 -5.54
C PRO A 57 -20.39 -7.29 -4.75
N ILE A 58 -19.16 -7.43 -4.25
CA ILE A 58 -18.79 -8.51 -3.34
C ILE A 58 -19.79 -8.48 -2.18
N PRO A 59 -20.47 -9.60 -1.85
CA PRO A 59 -21.49 -9.62 -0.80
C PRO A 59 -20.85 -9.24 0.53
N THR A 60 -21.31 -8.11 1.09
CA THR A 60 -21.02 -7.66 2.45
C THR A 60 -21.29 -8.82 3.41
N SER A 61 -20.25 -9.31 4.09
CA SER A 61 -20.37 -10.41 5.04
C SER A 61 -21.32 -10.01 6.17
N ARG A 62 -22.10 -10.96 6.71
CA ARG A 62 -22.98 -10.74 7.87
C ARG A 62 -22.21 -10.24 9.11
N ALA A 63 -20.89 -10.41 9.15
CA ALA A 63 -20.02 -9.84 10.18
C ALA A 63 -19.90 -8.30 10.10
N GLU A 64 -20.14 -7.69 8.93
CA GLU A 64 -20.00 -6.24 8.70
C GLU A 64 -21.28 -5.46 9.02
N ALA A 65 -22.45 -6.11 9.00
CA ALA A 65 -23.75 -5.48 9.21
C ALA A 65 -23.99 -4.96 10.65
N GLY A 66 -23.01 -5.09 11.55
CA GLY A 66 -23.00 -4.52 12.89
C GLY A 66 -21.65 -3.92 13.27
N LEU A 67 -20.78 -3.68 12.28
CA LEU A 67 -19.47 -3.08 12.55
C LEU A 67 -19.65 -1.61 12.94
N GLY A 68 -18.88 -1.17 13.90
CA GLY A 68 -18.82 0.22 14.33
C GLY A 68 -17.61 0.42 15.24
N PRO A 69 -17.19 1.68 15.46
CA PRO A 69 -16.10 1.96 16.37
C PRO A 69 -16.49 1.52 17.79
N ASN A 70 -15.60 0.80 18.47
CA ASN A 70 -15.84 0.28 19.82
C ASN A 70 -14.72 0.64 20.81
N GLY A 71 -13.86 1.58 20.44
CA GLY A 71 -12.82 2.18 21.26
C GLY A 71 -12.98 3.70 21.43
N PRO A 72 -11.94 4.39 21.92
CA PRO A 72 -11.94 5.83 22.07
C PRO A 72 -12.11 6.52 20.71
N THR A 73 -13.13 7.37 20.59
CA THR A 73 -13.45 8.07 19.34
C THR A 73 -13.51 9.58 19.51
N GLU A 74 -13.16 10.27 18.43
CA GLU A 74 -13.22 11.73 18.33
C GLU A 74 -13.73 12.10 16.93
N SER A 75 -14.55 13.15 16.83
CA SER A 75 -15.02 13.64 15.54
C SER A 75 -14.05 14.66 14.95
N ALA A 76 -13.93 14.67 13.62
CA ALA A 76 -13.19 15.70 12.89
C ALA A 76 -13.78 15.94 11.50
N THR A 77 -13.45 17.09 10.91
CA THR A 77 -13.73 17.39 9.51
C THR A 77 -12.49 17.12 8.68
N VAL A 78 -12.64 16.42 7.56
CA VAL A 78 -11.54 16.21 6.63
C VAL A 78 -11.34 17.45 5.77
N VAL A 79 -10.19 18.11 5.96
CA VAL A 79 -9.82 19.33 5.25
C VAL A 79 -9.30 19.00 3.85
N ARG A 80 -8.41 18.01 3.75
CA ARG A 80 -7.86 17.54 2.47
C ARG A 80 -7.29 16.13 2.58
N VAL A 81 -7.23 15.45 1.44
CA VAL A 81 -6.57 14.15 1.29
C VAL A 81 -5.16 14.37 0.75
N ILE A 82 -4.16 13.75 1.38
CA ILE A 82 -2.76 13.82 0.94
C ILE A 82 -2.50 12.70 -0.08
N ASP A 83 -2.82 11.47 0.30
CA ASP A 83 -2.65 10.25 -0.49
C ASP A 83 -3.70 9.19 -0.07
N GLY A 84 -3.49 7.92 -0.45
CA GLY A 84 -4.45 6.84 -0.22
C GLY A 84 -4.70 6.48 1.25
N ASP A 85 -3.80 6.83 2.16
CA ASP A 85 -3.89 6.46 3.58
C ASP A 85 -3.57 7.60 4.57
N THR A 86 -3.30 8.79 4.05
CA THR A 86 -3.00 9.98 4.83
C THR A 86 -3.96 11.13 4.47
N ILE A 87 -4.56 11.71 5.49
CA ILE A 87 -5.46 12.86 5.39
C ILE A 87 -5.04 13.99 6.32
N VAL A 88 -5.58 15.17 6.08
CA VAL A 88 -5.56 16.29 7.03
C VAL A 88 -6.96 16.50 7.57
N VAL A 89 -7.06 16.58 8.89
CA VAL A 89 -8.31 16.77 9.62
C VAL A 89 -8.24 18.01 10.49
N ASP A 90 -9.41 18.57 10.81
CA ASP A 90 -9.55 19.60 11.81
C ASP A 90 -10.60 19.19 12.84
N ARG A 91 -10.19 19.22 14.12
CA ARG A 91 -11.01 18.90 15.29
C ARG A 91 -11.57 20.15 15.99
N GLY A 92 -11.49 21.32 15.35
CA GLY A 92 -11.78 22.63 15.94
C GLY A 92 -10.57 23.25 16.65
N ARG A 93 -9.35 22.76 16.37
CA ARG A 93 -8.09 23.23 16.98
C ARG A 93 -6.95 23.43 15.98
N GLY A 94 -7.25 23.33 14.67
CA GLY A 94 -6.28 23.47 13.59
C GLY A 94 -6.07 22.17 12.82
N GLU A 95 -5.34 22.28 11.71
CA GLU A 95 -5.04 21.16 10.82
C GLU A 95 -4.04 20.17 11.44
N GLU A 96 -4.43 18.90 11.52
CA GLU A 96 -3.60 17.79 11.97
C GLU A 96 -3.52 16.72 10.88
N LYS A 97 -2.33 16.17 10.65
CA LYS A 97 -2.15 15.02 9.75
C LYS A 97 -2.55 13.73 10.46
N LEU A 98 -3.20 12.83 9.74
CA LEU A 98 -3.66 11.54 10.24
C LEU A 98 -3.27 10.45 9.25
N ARG A 99 -2.63 9.39 9.75
CA ARG A 99 -2.25 8.18 9.01
C ARG A 99 -3.16 7.02 9.42
N TYR A 100 -3.70 6.32 8.43
CA TYR A 100 -4.62 5.21 8.66
C TYR A 100 -3.87 4.02 9.26
N ILE A 101 -4.40 3.48 10.36
CA ILE A 101 -3.83 2.28 11.00
C ILE A 101 -4.10 1.05 10.14
N GLY A 102 -3.14 0.13 10.09
CA GLY A 102 -3.33 -1.23 9.58
C GLY A 102 -3.28 -1.37 8.07
N ILE A 103 -3.08 -0.28 7.33
CA ILE A 103 -3.05 -0.27 5.87
C ILE A 103 -1.91 0.58 5.32
N ASP A 104 -1.47 0.27 4.10
CA ASP A 104 -0.51 1.05 3.33
C ASP A 104 -0.99 1.15 1.88
N THR A 105 -0.80 2.30 1.26
CA THR A 105 -1.19 2.57 -0.13
C THR A 105 0.04 2.87 -0.98
N PRO A 106 0.03 2.55 -2.28
CA PRO A 106 1.16 2.88 -3.15
C PRO A 106 1.41 4.38 -3.16
N GLU A 107 2.69 4.73 -3.03
CA GLU A 107 3.11 6.11 -2.84
C GLU A 107 2.94 6.92 -4.14
N THR A 108 2.41 8.15 -4.01
CA THR A 108 2.13 9.04 -5.14
C THR A 108 2.94 10.32 -5.14
N VAL A 109 3.43 10.75 -3.98
CA VAL A 109 3.95 12.11 -3.78
C VAL A 109 5.41 12.15 -3.35
N LYS A 110 6.08 11.00 -3.23
CA LYS A 110 7.51 10.95 -2.87
C LYS A 110 8.37 11.59 -3.98
N PRO A 111 9.05 12.72 -3.71
CA PRO A 111 9.88 13.38 -4.71
C PRO A 111 11.01 12.45 -5.18
N GLY A 112 11.18 12.32 -6.49
CA GLY A 112 12.25 11.52 -7.09
C GLY A 112 11.99 10.01 -7.12
N SER A 113 10.76 9.55 -6.80
CA SER A 113 10.34 8.16 -6.99
C SER A 113 9.32 8.06 -8.13
N PRO A 114 9.33 6.99 -8.94
CA PRO A 114 8.23 6.72 -9.87
C PRO A 114 6.91 6.62 -9.12
N VAL A 115 5.82 7.08 -9.73
CA VAL A 115 4.47 6.83 -9.23
C VAL A 115 4.25 5.33 -9.20
N GLU A 116 3.92 4.79 -8.04
CA GLU A 116 3.68 3.36 -7.89
C GLU A 116 2.35 2.98 -8.55
N TRP A 117 2.26 1.74 -9.04
CA TRP A 117 1.05 1.19 -9.62
C TRP A 117 -0.14 1.37 -8.66
N MET A 118 -1.26 1.88 -9.16
CA MET A 118 -2.49 2.21 -8.41
C MET A 118 -2.39 3.36 -7.39
N GLY A 119 -1.26 4.07 -7.29
CA GLY A 119 -1.13 5.18 -6.35
C GLY A 119 -2.18 6.29 -6.56
N PRO A 120 -2.29 6.88 -7.77
CA PRO A 120 -3.26 7.94 -8.06
C PRO A 120 -4.70 7.49 -7.83
N GLU A 121 -5.00 6.24 -8.17
CA GLU A 121 -6.30 5.62 -8.00
C GLU A 121 -6.64 5.41 -6.52
N ALA A 122 -5.69 4.97 -5.70
CA ALA A 122 -5.86 4.85 -4.25
C ALA A 122 -6.13 6.21 -3.60
N SER A 123 -5.39 7.24 -4.01
CA SER A 123 -5.60 8.62 -3.55
C SER A 123 -6.98 9.15 -3.96
N ALA A 124 -7.42 8.87 -5.19
CA ALA A 124 -8.74 9.24 -5.68
C ALA A 124 -9.87 8.50 -4.94
N ALA A 125 -9.70 7.21 -4.66
CA ALA A 125 -10.64 6.40 -3.90
C ALA A 125 -10.81 6.93 -2.47
N ASN A 126 -9.71 7.21 -1.78
CA ASN A 126 -9.76 7.82 -0.45
C ASN A 126 -10.44 9.19 -0.48
N LYS A 127 -10.08 10.04 -1.45
CA LYS A 127 -10.71 11.35 -1.65
C LYS A 127 -12.23 11.25 -1.86
N ALA A 128 -12.70 10.31 -2.68
CA ALA A 128 -14.13 10.09 -2.91
C ALA A 128 -14.87 9.69 -1.63
N LEU A 129 -14.21 8.91 -0.77
CA LEU A 129 -14.77 8.48 0.50
C LEU A 129 -14.86 9.61 1.53
N VAL A 130 -13.80 10.41 1.71
CA VAL A 130 -13.65 11.23 2.93
C VAL A 130 -13.55 12.74 2.71
N ALA A 131 -13.25 13.22 1.51
CA ALA A 131 -12.97 14.65 1.31
C ALA A 131 -14.16 15.55 1.69
N GLY A 132 -13.91 16.55 2.55
CA GLY A 132 -14.91 17.50 3.02
C GLY A 132 -15.97 16.90 3.95
N ARG A 133 -15.82 15.64 4.38
CA ARG A 133 -16.81 14.96 5.24
C ARG A 133 -16.43 15.07 6.72
N HIS A 134 -17.44 14.95 7.57
CA HIS A 134 -17.25 14.64 8.98
C HIS A 134 -16.93 13.14 9.14
N VAL A 135 -15.86 12.85 9.87
CA VAL A 135 -15.41 11.49 10.16
C VAL A 135 -15.35 11.26 11.66
N THR A 136 -15.57 10.01 12.06
CA THR A 136 -15.26 9.53 13.40
C THR A 136 -13.90 8.86 13.36
N MET A 137 -12.96 9.39 14.13
CA MET A 137 -11.60 8.87 14.24
C MET A 137 -11.50 8.03 15.50
N GLU A 138 -11.21 6.75 15.32
CA GLU A 138 -11.04 5.81 16.43
C GLU A 138 -9.55 5.59 16.68
N LYS A 139 -9.14 5.75 17.95
CA LYS A 139 -7.79 5.44 18.38
C LYS A 139 -7.68 3.98 18.79
N ASP A 140 -6.55 3.38 18.47
CA ASP A 140 -6.11 2.12 19.06
C ASP A 140 -5.27 2.40 20.31
N VAL A 141 -4.01 1.98 20.35
CA VAL A 141 -3.11 2.15 21.50
C VAL A 141 -2.25 3.41 21.35
N SER A 142 -1.63 3.60 20.18
CA SER A 142 -0.74 4.72 19.91
C SER A 142 -1.50 5.98 19.54
N GLU A 143 -1.00 7.14 19.99
CA GLU A 143 -1.58 8.44 19.65
C GLU A 143 -1.06 8.96 18.31
N ASN A 144 0.26 8.95 18.16
CA ASN A 144 0.98 9.47 17.01
C ASN A 144 2.08 8.52 16.55
N ASP A 145 2.45 8.62 15.28
CA ASP A 145 3.68 8.04 14.78
C ASP A 145 4.91 8.92 15.06
N ARG A 146 6.10 8.43 14.67
CA ARG A 146 7.36 9.17 14.80
C ARG A 146 7.43 10.49 14.01
N PHE A 147 6.50 10.72 13.09
CA PHE A 147 6.40 11.94 12.28
C PHE A 147 5.34 12.91 12.81
N GLY A 148 4.72 12.60 13.95
CA GLY A 148 3.70 13.42 14.57
C GLY A 148 2.32 13.31 13.91
N ARG A 149 2.09 12.33 13.03
CA ARG A 149 0.76 12.09 12.44
C ARG A 149 -0.09 11.32 13.44
N LEU A 150 -1.35 11.70 13.60
CA LEU A 150 -2.32 10.93 14.38
C LEU A 150 -2.48 9.54 13.78
N LEU A 151 -2.47 8.51 14.62
CA LEU A 151 -2.76 7.13 14.22
C LEU A 151 -4.22 6.82 14.53
N ARG A 152 -5.03 6.59 13.49
CA ARG A 152 -6.47 6.33 13.65
C ARG A 152 -7.02 5.32 12.65
N TYR A 153 -8.07 4.62 13.06
CA TYR A 153 -9.05 4.05 12.14
C TYR A 153 -10.10 5.13 11.83
N VAL A 154 -10.52 5.25 10.57
CA VAL A 154 -11.45 6.28 10.14
C VAL A 154 -12.80 5.67 9.79
N TRP A 155 -13.85 6.24 10.35
CA TRP A 155 -15.22 5.76 10.22
C TRP A 155 -16.14 6.85 9.66
N LEU A 156 -17.08 6.44 8.82
CA LEU A 156 -18.16 7.27 8.30
C LEU A 156 -19.49 6.73 8.80
N GLN A 157 -20.31 7.60 9.40
CA GLN A 157 -21.71 7.27 9.67
C GLN A 157 -22.50 7.38 8.38
N ARG A 158 -23.20 6.31 8.01
CA ARG A 158 -24.15 6.27 6.88
C ARG A 158 -25.54 5.85 7.37
N PRO A 159 -26.61 6.06 6.57
CA PRO A 159 -27.95 5.60 6.90
C PRO A 159 -28.04 4.09 7.17
N GLU A 160 -27.27 3.31 6.43
CA GLU A 160 -27.19 1.84 6.53
C GLU A 160 -26.33 1.32 7.70
N GLY A 161 -25.57 2.20 8.37
CA GLY A 161 -24.65 1.82 9.44
C GLY A 161 -23.31 2.53 9.35
N TRP A 162 -22.28 1.96 9.98
CA TRP A 162 -20.94 2.50 9.90
C TRP A 162 -20.16 1.91 8.72
N LEU A 163 -19.39 2.75 8.05
CA LEU A 163 -18.37 2.33 7.10
C LEU A 163 -16.99 2.60 7.67
N MET A 164 -16.15 1.57 7.77
CA MET A 164 -14.73 1.72 8.07
C MET A 164 -13.96 2.03 6.78
N VAL A 165 -13.37 3.22 6.68
CA VAL A 165 -12.66 3.67 5.48
C VAL A 165 -11.44 2.78 5.22
N ASN A 166 -10.70 2.41 6.27
CA ASN A 166 -9.52 1.54 6.15
C ASN A 166 -9.88 0.20 5.51
N LEU A 167 -10.99 -0.40 5.96
CA LEU A 167 -11.49 -1.67 5.43
C LEU A 167 -11.92 -1.53 3.98
N GLU A 168 -12.65 -0.47 3.66
CA GLU A 168 -13.17 -0.26 2.30
C GLU A 168 -12.03 -0.12 1.27
N LEU A 169 -10.96 0.58 1.63
CA LEU A 169 -9.78 0.72 0.77
C LEU A 169 -9.08 -0.62 0.53
N VAL A 170 -8.99 -1.49 1.55
CA VAL A 170 -8.43 -2.84 1.39
C VAL A 170 -9.35 -3.73 0.56
N ARG A 171 -10.66 -3.70 0.85
CA ARG A 171 -11.69 -4.50 0.17
C ARG A 171 -11.77 -4.20 -1.33
N THR A 172 -11.58 -2.94 -1.70
CA THR A 172 -11.56 -2.49 -3.09
C THR A 172 -10.18 -2.60 -3.75
N GLY A 173 -9.19 -3.11 -3.03
CA GLY A 173 -7.85 -3.35 -3.54
C GLY A 173 -7.01 -2.08 -3.71
N PHE A 174 -7.35 -0.95 -3.08
CA PHE A 174 -6.56 0.28 -3.13
C PHE A 174 -5.50 0.38 -2.02
N ALA A 175 -5.58 -0.48 -1.02
CA ALA A 175 -4.60 -0.57 0.06
C ALA A 175 -4.22 -2.03 0.36
N ALA A 176 -2.98 -2.23 0.81
CA ALA A 176 -2.52 -3.49 1.37
C ALA A 176 -2.49 -3.40 2.90
N VAL A 177 -2.67 -4.54 3.58
CA VAL A 177 -2.58 -4.63 5.04
C VAL A 177 -1.12 -4.47 5.47
N SER A 178 -0.88 -3.51 6.37
CA SER A 178 0.43 -3.24 6.94
C SER A 178 0.28 -2.93 8.43
N THR A 179 0.82 -3.80 9.29
CA THR A 179 0.60 -3.74 10.74
C THR A 179 1.87 -3.42 11.50
N TYR A 180 1.71 -2.57 12.52
CA TYR A 180 2.77 -2.18 13.44
C TYR A 180 2.23 -2.30 14.87
N PRO A 181 2.60 -3.35 15.63
CA PRO A 181 2.21 -3.45 17.02
C PRO A 181 2.63 -2.19 17.80
N PRO A 182 1.80 -1.71 18.75
CA PRO A 182 0.61 -2.38 19.31
C PRO A 182 -0.71 -2.17 18.54
N ASP A 183 -0.71 -1.44 17.43
CA ASP A 183 -1.94 -1.00 16.74
C ASP A 183 -2.46 -2.04 15.73
N VAL A 184 -3.15 -3.06 16.25
CA VAL A 184 -3.59 -4.25 15.49
C VAL A 184 -5.07 -4.60 15.68
N LYS A 185 -5.87 -3.73 16.29
CA LYS A 185 -7.27 -4.01 16.67
C LYS A 185 -8.16 -4.64 15.59
N TYR A 186 -8.02 -4.25 14.32
CA TYR A 186 -8.84 -4.76 13.21
C TYR A 186 -8.06 -5.63 12.22
N VAL A 187 -6.88 -6.14 12.60
CA VAL A 187 -5.99 -6.87 11.67
C VAL A 187 -6.67 -8.06 10.99
N ASP A 188 -7.41 -8.88 11.73
CA ASP A 188 -8.04 -10.08 11.17
C ASP A 188 -9.10 -9.72 10.12
N LEU A 189 -9.85 -8.65 10.35
CA LEU A 189 -10.85 -8.14 9.43
C LEU A 189 -10.20 -7.58 8.15
N LEU A 190 -9.13 -6.80 8.30
CA LEU A 190 -8.36 -6.28 7.18
C LEU A 190 -7.72 -7.39 6.35
N LEU A 191 -7.14 -8.42 7.00
CA LEU A 191 -6.56 -9.58 6.33
C LEU A 191 -7.61 -10.38 5.56
N ALA A 192 -8.81 -10.55 6.13
CA ALA A 192 -9.92 -11.20 5.44
C ALA A 192 -10.32 -10.42 4.18
N ALA A 193 -10.53 -9.10 4.29
CA ALA A 193 -10.87 -8.27 3.14
C ALA A 193 -9.77 -8.25 2.06
N GLN A 194 -8.49 -8.27 2.46
CA GLN A 194 -7.39 -8.34 1.50
C GLN A 194 -7.38 -9.67 0.73
N ARG A 195 -7.66 -10.79 1.40
CA ARG A 195 -7.77 -12.09 0.73
C ARG A 195 -8.88 -12.05 -0.31
N ASP A 196 -10.05 -11.53 0.06
CA ASP A 196 -11.20 -11.44 -0.86
C ASP A 196 -10.89 -10.50 -2.05
N ALA A 197 -10.19 -9.38 -1.81
CA ALA A 197 -9.73 -8.48 -2.87
C ALA A 197 -8.73 -9.14 -3.83
N ARG A 198 -7.83 -10.00 -3.30
CA ARG A 198 -6.88 -10.79 -4.11
C ARG A 198 -7.58 -11.81 -4.98
N GLU A 199 -8.52 -12.55 -4.42
CA GLU A 199 -9.30 -13.55 -5.14
C GLU A 199 -10.15 -12.91 -6.26
N ALA A 200 -10.61 -11.68 -6.04
CA ALA A 200 -11.35 -10.90 -7.04
C ALA A 200 -10.46 -10.17 -8.06
N GLY A 201 -9.13 -10.18 -7.92
CA GLY A 201 -8.23 -9.41 -8.78
C GLY A 201 -8.46 -7.89 -8.73
N ALA A 202 -8.88 -7.36 -7.58
CA ALA A 202 -9.25 -5.97 -7.43
C ALA A 202 -8.03 -5.05 -7.25
N GLY A 203 -8.03 -3.89 -7.91
CA GLY A 203 -7.03 -2.83 -7.73
C GLY A 203 -5.58 -3.34 -7.84
N LEU A 204 -4.84 -3.27 -6.73
CA LEU A 204 -3.46 -3.75 -6.57
C LEU A 204 -3.26 -5.22 -6.96
N TRP A 205 -4.33 -6.02 -6.93
CA TRP A 205 -4.30 -7.45 -7.19
C TRP A 205 -4.73 -7.81 -8.62
N GLY A 206 -5.05 -6.82 -9.45
CA GLY A 206 -5.37 -7.00 -10.86
C GLY A 206 -4.13 -7.14 -11.76
N GLU A 207 -4.34 -7.41 -13.04
CA GLU A 207 -3.25 -7.44 -14.02
C GLU A 207 -2.66 -6.04 -14.19
N GLN A 208 -1.39 -5.90 -13.82
CA GLN A 208 -0.65 -4.68 -14.12
C GLN A 208 -0.40 -4.63 -15.64
N PRO A 209 -0.69 -3.50 -16.31
CA PRO A 209 -0.31 -3.34 -17.69
C PRO A 209 1.22 -3.45 -17.78
N GLU A 210 1.67 -4.43 -18.56
CA GLU A 210 3.09 -4.62 -18.84
C GLU A 210 3.69 -3.29 -19.27
N PRO A 211 4.83 -2.85 -18.69
CA PRO A 211 5.49 -1.66 -19.15
C PRO A 211 5.74 -1.83 -20.64
N MET A 212 5.14 -0.96 -21.46
CA MET A 212 5.24 -1.04 -22.92
C MET A 212 6.70 -1.25 -23.28
N ARG A 213 7.04 -2.45 -23.76
CA ARG A 213 8.37 -2.72 -24.31
C ARG A 213 8.50 -1.77 -25.49
N THR A 214 9.25 -0.69 -25.32
CA THR A 214 9.70 0.13 -26.44
C THR A 214 10.36 -0.83 -27.42
N PRO A 215 9.90 -0.93 -28.68
CA PRO A 215 10.59 -1.76 -29.65
C PRO A 215 12.03 -1.25 -29.71
N THR A 216 12.98 -2.12 -29.38
CA THR A 216 14.41 -1.85 -29.53
C THR A 216 14.62 -1.32 -30.94
N PRO A 217 15.18 -0.11 -31.14
CA PRO A 217 15.45 0.38 -32.48
C PRO A 217 16.41 -0.60 -33.14
N THR A 218 15.91 -1.34 -34.13
CA THR A 218 16.75 -2.15 -35.01
C THR A 218 17.77 -1.19 -35.61
N ALA A 219 19.04 -1.43 -35.30
CA ALA A 219 20.15 -0.61 -35.77
C ALA A 219 20.15 -0.55 -37.30
N SER A 220 19.63 0.56 -37.83
CA SER A 220 19.67 0.87 -39.26
C SER A 220 21.12 1.23 -39.61
N THR A 221 21.77 0.35 -40.36
CA THR A 221 23.12 0.53 -40.88
C THR A 221 23.13 1.74 -41.83
N ALA A 222 23.61 2.89 -41.37
CA ALA A 222 23.79 4.06 -42.22
C ALA A 222 25.16 4.02 -42.90
N THR A 223 25.15 3.85 -44.22
CA THR A 223 26.31 3.97 -45.11
C THR A 223 26.82 5.41 -45.13
N THR A 224 28.07 5.61 -44.72
CA THR A 224 28.82 6.86 -44.82
C THR A 224 29.07 7.23 -46.29
N THR A 225 28.53 8.36 -46.76
CA THR A 225 28.98 9.03 -47.99
C THR A 225 29.51 10.41 -47.64
N ALA A 226 30.80 10.63 -47.89
CA ALA A 226 31.50 11.89 -47.71
C ALA A 226 31.12 12.90 -48.81
N SER A 227 30.87 14.16 -48.44
CA SER A 227 30.71 15.28 -49.39
C SER A 227 31.61 16.45 -48.98
N ALA A 228 32.53 16.81 -49.89
CA ALA A 228 33.57 17.80 -49.71
C ALA A 228 33.04 19.24 -49.87
N ALA A 229 33.43 20.11 -48.93
CA ALA A 229 33.05 21.53 -48.91
C ALA A 229 34.03 22.43 -49.67
N ARG A 230 33.52 22.99 -50.78
CA ARG A 230 33.51 24.42 -51.19
C ARG A 230 34.74 25.30 -50.85
N ARG A 231 35.47 25.73 -51.88
CA ARG A 231 36.23 27.00 -51.90
C ARG A 231 35.78 27.89 -53.05
N ARG A 232 35.26 29.07 -52.75
CA ARG A 232 35.27 30.25 -53.64
C ARG A 232 35.40 31.52 -52.79
N ARG A 233 36.53 32.21 -52.93
CA ARG A 233 36.80 33.55 -52.39
C ARG A 233 36.74 34.54 -53.56
N ALA A 234 35.95 35.61 -53.41
CA ALA A 234 35.73 36.65 -54.39
C ALA A 234 36.92 37.64 -54.49
N PRO A 235 37.06 38.39 -55.61
CA PRO A 235 38.12 39.37 -55.82
C PRO A 235 37.73 40.78 -55.32
N GLY A 236 38.73 41.59 -54.96
CA GLY A 236 38.65 43.02 -54.62
C GLY A 236 39.91 43.76 -55.12
N PRO A 237 39.93 45.11 -55.17
CA PRO A 237 40.04 45.86 -56.43
C PRO A 237 41.44 46.44 -56.77
N VAL A 238 41.49 46.97 -57.99
CA VAL A 238 42.57 47.59 -58.77
C VAL A 238 43.04 48.94 -58.20
N LEU A 239 44.36 49.20 -58.19
CA LEU A 239 44.97 50.54 -58.22
C LEU A 239 46.37 50.47 -58.87
N GLY A 240 46.66 51.40 -59.78
CA GLY A 240 48.03 51.81 -60.18
C GLY A 240 48.45 51.39 -61.58
#